data_AF-A0A067STW6-F1
#
_entry.id   AF-A0A067STW6-F1
#
_cell.length_a   1.000
_cell.length_b   1.000
_cell.length_c   1.000
_cell.angle_alpha   90.00
_cell.angle_beta   90.00
_cell.angle_gamma   90.00
#
_symmetry.space_group_name_H-M   'P 1'
#
loop_
_entity.id
_entity.type
_entity.pdbx_description
1 polymer ?
#
loop_
_entity_poly.entity_id
_entity_poly.type
_entity_poly.pdbx_seq_one_letter_code
_entity_poly.pdbx_strand_id
1 'polypeptide(L)'
;NADITFKSSDNVLFKVYKTYLNAASDGFAVPELVSTETDVVPLDEPSEVLEVLFQFIHPCLESQKYRQPSVIDMEISLFFLVAEAAEKYVVFGATNTFATRMHQLTSQNPIEILNYSSKHGYPSLADEVAILAL
;
A
#
# COMPACT_ATOMS: atom_id res chain seq x y z
N ASN A 1 6.91 -13.88 17.35
CA ASN A 1 5.56 -14.44 17.27
C ASN A 1 4.65 -13.31 16.85
N ALA A 2 4.00 -13.36 15.69
CA ALA A 2 3.20 -12.24 15.18
C ALA A 2 1.88 -12.10 15.97
N ASP A 3 1.41 -10.86 16.14
CA ASP A 3 0.28 -10.53 17.02
C ASP A 3 -1.06 -10.39 16.27
N ILE A 4 -1.03 -10.39 14.94
CA ILE A 4 -2.21 -10.34 14.08
C ILE A 4 -2.00 -11.18 12.81
N THR A 5 -3.08 -11.83 12.36
CA THR A 5 -3.13 -12.51 11.06
C THR A 5 -4.15 -11.84 10.16
N PHE A 6 -3.71 -11.36 9.00
CA PHE A 6 -4.57 -10.89 7.93
C PHE A 6 -4.83 -12.01 6.91
N LYS A 7 -5.97 -11.98 6.24
CA LYS A 7 -6.29 -12.86 5.11
C LYS A 7 -6.66 -12.03 3.90
N SER A 8 -5.95 -12.22 2.80
CA SER A 8 -6.29 -11.62 1.50
C SER A 8 -7.60 -12.17 0.93
N SER A 9 -8.12 -11.52 -0.12
CA SER A 9 -9.31 -11.98 -0.84
C SER A 9 -9.11 -13.31 -1.58
N ASP A 10 -7.87 -13.65 -1.93
CA ASP A 10 -7.45 -14.95 -2.49
C ASP A 10 -6.99 -15.97 -1.44
N ASN A 11 -7.29 -15.71 -0.16
CA ASN A 11 -7.12 -16.62 1.00
C ASN A 11 -5.67 -16.91 1.42
N VAL A 12 -4.72 -16.04 1.08
CA VAL A 12 -3.36 -16.07 1.63
C VAL A 12 -3.32 -15.40 3.01
N LEU A 13 -2.60 -16.01 3.95
CA LEU A 13 -2.48 -15.53 5.32
C LEU A 13 -1.17 -14.76 5.52
N PHE A 14 -1.28 -13.57 6.10
CA PHE A 14 -0.16 -12.69 6.43
C PHE A 14 -0.06 -12.50 7.93
N LYS A 15 1.12 -12.76 8.48
CA LYS A 15 1.41 -12.60 9.90
C LYS A 15 2.19 -11.31 10.11
N VAL A 16 1.58 -10.36 10.81
CA VAL A 16 2.15 -9.01 11.02
C VAL A 16 2.22 -8.71 12.52
N TYR A 17 3.20 -7.93 12.95
CA TYR A 17 3.29 -7.44 14.33
C TYR A 17 2.52 -6.14 14.47
N LYS A 18 1.66 -6.04 15.49
CA LYS A 18 0.86 -4.82 15.74
C LYS A 18 1.74 -3.60 15.95
N THR A 19 2.90 -3.76 16.56
CA THR A 19 3.88 -2.69 16.78
C THR A 19 4.38 -2.08 15.47
N TYR A 20 4.65 -2.90 14.46
CA TYR A 20 5.10 -2.44 13.14
C TYR A 20 3.96 -1.79 12.36
N LEU A 21 2.77 -2.39 12.43
CA LEU A 21 1.56 -1.85 11.81
C LEU A 21 1.26 -0.44 12.33
N ASN A 22 1.20 -0.27 13.65
CA ASN A 22 0.90 1.02 14.28
C ASN A 22 2.02 2.06 14.08
N ALA A 23 3.26 1.62 13.83
CA ALA A 23 4.37 2.54 13.56
C ALA A 23 4.38 3.05 12.12
N ALA A 24 3.82 2.28 11.17
CA ALA A 24 3.93 2.55 9.74
C ALA A 24 2.59 2.87 9.04
N SER A 25 1.46 2.74 9.75
CA SER A 25 0.12 2.91 9.18
C SER A 25 -0.94 3.31 10.21
N ASP A 26 -2.06 3.85 9.72
CA ASP A 26 -3.20 4.29 10.56
C ASP A 26 -4.59 3.81 10.05
N GLY A 27 -4.66 3.19 8.86
CA GLY A 27 -5.94 2.81 8.23
C GLY A 27 -6.38 1.37 8.46
N PHE A 28 -5.59 0.54 9.14
CA PHE A 28 -6.02 -0.82 9.46
C PHE A 28 -6.97 -0.81 10.65
N ALA A 29 -8.21 -1.21 10.42
CA ALA A 29 -9.17 -1.48 11.49
C ALA A 29 -8.76 -2.77 12.23
N VAL A 30 -7.92 -2.64 13.25
CA VAL A 30 -7.59 -3.73 14.18
C VAL A 30 -8.52 -3.61 15.38
N PRO A 31 -9.48 -4.55 15.59
CA PRO A 31 -10.30 -4.52 16.79
C PRO A 31 -9.42 -4.56 18.05
N GLU A 32 -9.72 -3.72 19.04
CA GLU A 32 -8.98 -3.69 20.32
C GLU A 32 -9.00 -5.06 21.03
N LEU A 33 -10.03 -5.86 20.76
CA LEU A 33 -10.26 -7.19 21.33
C LEU A 33 -9.67 -8.36 20.53
N VAL A 34 -8.87 -8.14 19.47
CA VAL A 34 -8.12 -9.23 18.81
C VAL A 34 -7.07 -9.74 19.80
N SER A 35 -7.49 -10.70 20.62
CA SER A 35 -6.79 -11.14 21.84
C SER A 35 -6.11 -12.50 21.65
N THR A 36 -6.28 -13.15 20.50
CA THR A 36 -5.83 -14.54 20.30
C THR A 36 -5.35 -14.80 18.88
N GLU A 37 -4.41 -15.75 18.73
CA GLU A 37 -3.85 -16.24 17.45
C GLU A 37 -4.89 -16.76 16.44
N THR A 38 -6.18 -16.78 16.80
CA THR A 38 -7.30 -17.29 16.00
C THR A 38 -8.05 -16.22 15.21
N ASP A 39 -7.87 -14.94 15.51
CA ASP A 39 -8.65 -13.88 14.89
C ASP A 39 -7.99 -13.42 13.59
N VAL A 40 -8.50 -13.98 12.49
CA VAL A 40 -8.06 -13.66 11.14
C VAL A 40 -8.86 -12.46 10.62
N VAL A 41 -8.18 -11.35 10.34
CA VAL A 41 -8.80 -10.15 9.80
C VAL A 41 -8.82 -10.23 8.27
N PRO A 42 -10.00 -10.32 7.62
CA PRO A 42 -10.07 -10.34 6.16
C PRO A 42 -9.79 -8.95 5.59
N LEU A 43 -9.05 -8.90 4.49
CA LEU A 43 -8.80 -7.71 3.67
C LEU A 43 -9.29 -7.98 2.24
N ASP A 44 -9.68 -6.92 1.54
CA ASP A 44 -10.27 -7.02 0.20
C ASP A 44 -9.22 -7.25 -0.90
N GLU A 45 -7.97 -6.91 -0.62
CA GLU A 45 -6.88 -6.93 -1.59
C GLU A 45 -6.34 -8.35 -1.78
N PRO A 46 -5.91 -8.68 -3.03
CA PRO A 46 -5.27 -9.95 -3.31
C PRO A 46 -3.89 -10.03 -2.67
N SER A 47 -3.33 -11.23 -2.57
CA SER A 47 -2.06 -11.46 -1.87
C SER A 47 -0.91 -10.67 -2.48
N GLU A 48 -0.86 -10.54 -3.81
CA GLU A 48 0.20 -9.80 -4.51
C GLU A 48 0.28 -8.32 -4.10
N VAL A 49 -0.86 -7.68 -3.84
CA VAL A 49 -0.93 -6.28 -3.38
C VAL A 49 -0.48 -6.18 -1.93
N LEU A 50 -0.99 -7.08 -1.08
CA LEU A 50 -0.65 -7.11 0.35
C LEU A 50 0.82 -7.46 0.61
N GLU A 51 1.43 -8.31 -0.23
CA GLU A 51 2.85 -8.64 -0.15
C GLU A 51 3.73 -7.40 -0.31
N VAL A 52 3.41 -6.53 -1.27
CA VAL A 52 4.13 -5.27 -1.47
C VAL A 52 3.84 -4.31 -0.33
N LEU A 53 2.57 -4.17 0.06
CA LEU A 53 2.16 -3.25 1.11
C LEU A 53 2.81 -3.58 2.45
N PHE A 54 2.84 -4.86 2.85
CA PHE A 54 3.46 -5.30 4.10
C PHE A 54 4.98 -5.16 4.10
N GLN A 55 5.66 -5.13 2.95
CA GLN A 55 7.09 -4.79 2.91
C GLN A 55 7.37 -3.35 3.35
N PHE A 56 6.40 -2.42 3.22
CA PHE A 56 6.54 -1.06 3.77
C PHE A 56 6.27 -0.99 5.28
N ILE A 57 5.58 -1.98 5.85
CA ILE A 57 5.25 -2.05 7.27
C ILE A 57 6.38 -2.72 8.06
N HIS A 58 6.98 -3.78 7.52
CA HIS A 58 8.05 -4.49 8.21
C HIS A 58 9.35 -3.66 8.23
N PRO A 59 10.03 -3.54 9.39
CA PRO A 59 11.30 -2.85 9.45
C PRO A 59 12.37 -3.61 8.66
N CYS A 60 13.20 -2.85 7.94
CA CYS A 60 14.29 -3.33 7.08
C CYS A 60 15.34 -4.20 7.83
N LEU A 61 15.34 -4.18 9.16
CA LEU A 61 16.37 -4.78 10.01
C LEU A 61 16.25 -6.29 10.22
N GLU A 62 15.08 -6.92 10.00
CA GLU A 62 14.88 -8.32 10.42
C GLU A 62 15.27 -9.39 9.38
N SER A 63 15.40 -9.05 8.10
CA SER A 63 16.06 -9.91 7.10
C SER A 63 16.19 -9.18 5.76
N GLN A 64 17.10 -9.64 4.89
CA GLN A 64 17.19 -9.20 3.48
C GLN A 64 15.87 -9.36 2.69
N LYS A 65 14.84 -10.00 3.28
CA LYS A 65 13.52 -10.23 2.71
C LYS A 65 12.58 -9.00 2.79
N TYR A 66 12.87 -8.02 3.65
CA TYR A 66 11.99 -6.85 3.89
C TYR A 66 12.70 -5.51 3.61
N ARG A 67 13.46 -5.44 2.51
CA ARG A 67 13.77 -4.11 1.97
C ARG A 67 12.50 -3.49 1.41
N GLN A 68 12.37 -2.17 1.56
CA GLN A 68 11.31 -1.45 0.86
C GLN A 68 11.37 -1.79 -0.63
N PRO A 69 10.24 -2.17 -1.24
CA PRO A 69 10.23 -2.65 -2.61
C PRO A 69 10.58 -1.50 -3.54
N SER A 70 11.31 -1.82 -4.61
CA SER A 70 11.42 -0.89 -5.73
C SER A 70 10.08 -0.79 -6.42
N VAL A 71 9.58 0.43 -6.62
CA VAL A 71 8.37 0.71 -7.40
C VAL A 71 8.68 1.14 -8.83
N ILE A 72 9.97 1.18 -9.21
CA ILE A 72 10.40 1.72 -10.52
C ILE A 72 10.00 0.78 -11.66
N ASP A 73 10.23 -0.52 -11.48
CA ASP A 73 10.03 -1.57 -12.47
C ASP A 73 8.77 -2.41 -12.18
N MET A 74 7.89 -1.90 -11.32
CA MET A 74 6.63 -2.55 -10.98
C MET A 74 5.71 -2.56 -12.21
N GLU A 75 5.04 -3.68 -12.44
CA GLU A 75 3.99 -3.76 -13.45
C GLU A 75 2.91 -2.70 -13.14
N ILE A 76 2.42 -2.01 -14.16
CA ILE A 76 1.65 -0.78 -13.98
C ILE A 76 0.29 -1.04 -13.33
N SER A 77 -0.37 -2.15 -13.64
CA SER A 77 -1.63 -2.52 -12.99
C SER A 77 -1.43 -2.80 -11.51
N LEU A 78 -0.38 -3.55 -11.15
CA LEU A 78 0.00 -3.77 -9.75
C LEU A 78 0.37 -2.45 -9.05
N PHE A 79 1.07 -1.55 -9.73
CA PHE A 79 1.47 -0.26 -9.19
C PHE A 79 0.27 0.56 -8.69
N PHE A 80 -0.77 0.71 -9.52
CA PHE A 80 -1.96 1.47 -9.11
C PHE A 80 -2.78 0.74 -8.05
N LEU A 81 -2.86 -0.59 -8.09
CA LEU A 81 -3.54 -1.37 -7.05
C LEU A 81 -2.87 -1.20 -5.68
N VAL A 82 -1.54 -1.23 -5.62
CA VAL A 82 -0.80 -1.00 -4.38
C VAL A 82 -0.92 0.46 -3.93
N ALA A 83 -0.87 1.42 -4.84
CA ALA A 83 -1.07 2.83 -4.50
C ALA A 83 -2.45 3.07 -3.84
N GLU A 84 -3.52 2.52 -4.42
CA GLU A 84 -4.87 2.59 -3.85
C GLU A 84 -4.96 1.93 -2.47
N ALA A 85 -4.33 0.77 -2.29
CA ALA A 85 -4.27 0.09 -0.99
C ALA A 85 -3.46 0.89 0.04
N ALA A 86 -2.37 1.54 -0.38
CA ALA A 86 -1.55 2.38 0.48
C ALA A 86 -2.33 3.58 1.03
N GLU A 87 -3.18 4.21 0.21
CA GLU A 87 -4.08 5.28 0.65
C GLU A 87 -5.17 4.73 1.58
N LYS A 88 -5.84 3.63 1.20
CA LYS A 88 -6.90 3.00 2.00
C LYS A 88 -6.44 2.67 3.42
N TYR A 89 -5.24 2.11 3.54
CA TYR A 89 -4.68 1.70 4.82
C TYR A 89 -3.73 2.71 5.44
N VAL A 90 -3.57 3.88 4.80
CA VAL A 90 -2.73 4.99 5.25
C VAL A 90 -1.30 4.51 5.58
N VAL A 91 -0.67 3.75 4.68
CA VAL A 91 0.70 3.23 4.87
C VAL A 91 1.70 4.30 4.48
N PHE A 92 2.21 5.04 5.46
CA PHE A 92 2.93 6.30 5.25
C PHE A 92 4.10 6.21 4.27
N GLY A 93 4.90 5.14 4.38
CA GLY A 93 6.05 4.92 3.49
C GLY A 93 5.60 4.66 2.05
N ALA A 94 4.60 3.81 1.87
CA ALA A 94 4.07 3.47 0.55
C ALA A 94 3.41 4.68 -0.10
N THR A 95 2.51 5.38 0.59
CA THR A 95 1.81 6.57 0.07
C THR A 95 2.80 7.59 -0.52
N ASN A 96 3.84 7.95 0.23
CA ASN A 96 4.85 8.90 -0.23
C ASN A 96 5.65 8.37 -1.43
N THR A 97 6.05 7.10 -1.40
CA THR A 97 6.84 6.48 -2.47
C THR A 97 6.06 6.40 -3.78
N PHE A 98 4.79 5.97 -3.74
CA PHE A 98 3.95 5.86 -4.92
C PHE A 98 3.59 7.26 -5.49
N ALA A 99 3.20 8.22 -4.64
CA ALA A 99 2.92 9.58 -5.08
C ALA A 99 4.15 10.24 -5.74
N THR A 100 5.35 10.08 -5.17
CA THR A 100 6.59 10.57 -5.76
C THR A 100 6.87 9.92 -7.12
N ARG A 101 6.63 8.61 -7.24
CA ARG A 101 6.82 7.90 -8.50
C ARG A 101 5.82 8.35 -9.57
N MET A 102 4.59 8.70 -9.21
CA MET A 102 3.59 9.19 -10.16
C MET A 102 4.00 10.50 -10.84
N HIS A 103 4.67 11.41 -10.14
CA HIS A 103 5.27 12.61 -10.77
C HIS A 103 6.28 12.28 -11.88
N GLN A 104 6.90 11.10 -11.82
CA GLN A 104 7.84 10.65 -12.86
C GLN A 104 7.16 9.87 -13.99
N LEU A 105 5.89 9.49 -13.80
CA LEU A 105 5.12 8.65 -14.72
C LEU A 105 4.03 9.42 -15.49
N THR A 106 3.95 10.74 -15.32
CA THR A 106 2.85 11.58 -15.82
C THR A 106 2.59 11.42 -17.32
N SER A 107 3.64 11.28 -18.13
CA SER A 107 3.49 11.07 -19.59
C SER A 107 3.14 9.65 -20.00
N GLN A 108 3.30 8.65 -19.12
CA GLN A 108 3.04 7.25 -19.47
C GLN A 108 1.60 6.82 -19.14
N ASN A 109 1.04 7.30 -18.03
CA ASN A 109 -0.28 6.87 -17.53
C ASN A 109 -1.11 8.08 -17.05
N PRO A 110 -1.37 9.07 -17.92
CA PRO A 110 -1.92 10.35 -17.49
C PRO A 110 -3.34 10.24 -16.93
N ILE A 111 -4.17 9.35 -17.47
CA ILE A 111 -5.56 9.18 -17.05
C ILE A 111 -5.64 8.53 -15.66
N GLU A 112 -4.88 7.46 -15.44
CA GLU A 112 -4.82 6.75 -14.18
C GLU A 112 -4.27 7.65 -13.06
N ILE A 113 -3.22 8.42 -13.35
CA ILE A 113 -2.64 9.38 -12.41
C ILE A 113 -3.61 10.51 -12.11
N LEU A 114 -4.36 11.01 -13.11
CA LEU A 114 -5.38 12.04 -12.88
C LEU A 114 -6.50 11.54 -11.97
N ASN A 115 -6.98 10.31 -12.19
CA ASN A 115 -8.01 9.69 -11.36
C ASN A 115 -7.53 9.51 -9.92
N TYR A 116 -6.32 8.98 -9.73
CA TYR A 116 -5.70 8.79 -8.42
C TYR A 116 -5.54 10.13 -7.69
N SER A 117 -4.88 11.10 -8.32
CA SER A 117 -4.56 12.40 -7.72
C SER A 117 -5.82 13.18 -7.35
N SER A 118 -6.85 13.14 -8.20
CA SER A 118 -8.15 13.76 -7.90
C SER A 118 -8.88 13.08 -6.75
N LYS A 119 -8.84 11.75 -6.67
CA LYS A 119 -9.51 10.96 -5.63
C LYS A 119 -8.89 11.16 -4.24
N HIS A 120 -7.56 11.19 -4.16
CA HIS A 120 -6.83 11.20 -2.88
C HIS A 120 -6.31 12.58 -2.47
N GLY A 121 -6.58 13.62 -3.26
CA GLY A 121 -6.30 15.00 -2.88
C GLY A 121 -4.86 15.46 -3.12
N TYR A 122 -4.29 15.12 -4.28
CA TYR A 122 -2.98 15.59 -4.75
C TYR A 122 -3.13 16.66 -5.84
N PRO A 123 -3.52 17.91 -5.49
CA PRO A 123 -3.87 18.93 -6.48
C PRO A 123 -2.70 19.29 -7.41
N SER A 124 -1.45 19.35 -6.91
CA SER A 124 -0.31 19.67 -7.78
C SER A 124 -0.04 18.59 -8.82
N LEU A 125 -0.22 17.31 -8.47
CA LEU A 125 -0.08 16.20 -9.40
C LEU A 125 -1.25 16.16 -10.40
N ALA A 126 -2.46 16.45 -9.93
CA ALA A 126 -3.64 16.55 -10.79
C ALA A 126 -3.49 17.67 -11.83
N ASP A 127 -3.05 18.86 -11.41
CA ASP A 127 -2.80 20.00 -12.29
C ASP A 127 -1.69 19.71 -13.32
N GLU A 128 -0.61 19.06 -12.88
CA GLU A 128 0.51 18.67 -13.75
C GLU A 128 0.05 17.73 -14.87
N VAL A 129 -0.79 16.75 -14.55
CA VAL A 129 -1.19 15.70 -15.49
C VAL A 129 -2.44 16.03 -16.31
N ALA A 130 -3.28 16.98 -15.86
CA ALA A 130 -4.55 17.32 -16.50
C ALA A 130 -4.40 17.65 -17.99
N ILE A 131 -3.33 18.32 -18.39
CA ILE A 131 -3.07 18.68 -19.80
C ILE A 131 -2.74 17.46 -20.67
N LEU A 132 -2.19 16.40 -20.06
CA LEU A 132 -1.76 15.18 -20.75
C LEU A 132 -2.89 14.13 -20.86
N ALA A 133 -3.97 14.30 -20.10
CA ALA A 133 -5.10 13.38 -20.04
C ALA A 133 -6.29 13.77 -20.97
N LEU A 134 -6.16 14.85 -21.73
CA LEU A 134 -7.15 15.38 -22.69
C LEU A 134 -6.87 14.88 -24.11
#